data_AF-C4ZCS3-F1
#
_entry.id   AF-C4ZCS3-F1
#
_cell.length_a   1.000
_cell.length_b   1.000
_cell.length_c   1.000
_cell.angle_alpha   90.00
_cell.angle_beta   90.00
_cell.angle_gamma   90.00
#
_symmetry.space_group_name_H-M   'P 1'
#
loop_
_entity.id
_entity.type
_entity.pdbx_description
1 polymer ?
#
loop_
_entity_poly.entity_id
_entity_poly.type
_entity_poly.pdbx_seq_one_letter_code
_entity_poly.pdbx_strand_id
1 'polypeptide(L)'
;MSKYIPGNQKHLTLNDRIYIENELSKGATFKDIAAFLCKDPTTISKEVKSRCLSDWYHKGTFYNAKNFCIHRYHCKKTNACGKIMLCGIKCTSCPTCNQTCKDFEKERCCRLDKAPYVCNGCPMKINHCTIAGRSISLVHKTRM
;
A
#
# COMPACT_ATOMS: atom_id res chain seq x y z
N MET A 1 -26.63 0.50 -10.00
CA MET A 1 -26.01 1.21 -11.14
C MET A 1 -26.64 2.58 -11.26
N SER A 2 -25.86 3.67 -11.26
CA SER A 2 -26.39 5.02 -11.44
C SER A 2 -26.89 5.20 -12.87
N LYS A 3 -28.21 5.40 -13.04
CA LYS A 3 -28.93 5.51 -14.33
C LYS A 3 -28.50 6.69 -15.25
N TYR A 4 -27.43 7.41 -14.92
CA TYR A 4 -27.16 8.75 -15.44
C TYR A 4 -25.85 8.92 -16.22
N ILE A 5 -24.98 7.91 -16.30
CA ILE A 5 -23.74 8.01 -17.09
C ILE A 5 -23.90 7.10 -18.32
N PRO A 6 -24.07 7.64 -19.54
CA PRO A 6 -24.04 6.82 -20.75
C PRO A 6 -22.63 6.20 -20.86
N GLY A 7 -22.54 4.90 -20.59
CA GLY A 7 -21.26 4.21 -20.57
C GLY A 7 -20.63 4.18 -21.95
N ASN A 8 -19.42 4.74 -22.09
CA ASN A 8 -18.64 4.60 -23.31
C ASN A 8 -17.97 3.20 -23.31
N GLN A 9 -18.36 2.30 -24.21
CA GLN A 9 -17.83 0.93 -24.29
C GLN A 9 -16.36 0.83 -24.75
N LYS A 10 -15.72 1.96 -25.07
CA LYS A 10 -14.30 1.99 -25.48
C LYS A 10 -13.37 1.62 -24.32
N HIS A 11 -12.19 1.08 -24.64
CA HIS A 11 -11.13 0.87 -23.64
C HIS A 11 -10.58 2.19 -23.09
N LEU A 12 -10.01 2.15 -21.88
CA LEU A 12 -9.27 3.28 -21.31
C LEU A 12 -8.01 3.56 -22.14
N THR A 13 -7.85 4.81 -22.54
CA THR A 13 -6.67 5.32 -23.25
C THR A 13 -5.51 5.57 -22.27
N LEU A 14 -4.32 5.90 -22.78
CA LEU A 14 -3.21 6.31 -21.91
C LEU A 14 -3.53 7.60 -21.13
N ASN A 15 -4.15 8.58 -21.79
CA ASN A 15 -4.54 9.85 -21.16
C ASN A 15 -5.57 9.64 -20.05
N ASP A 16 -6.54 8.74 -20.25
CA ASP A 16 -7.52 8.41 -19.21
C ASP A 16 -6.82 7.84 -17.97
N ARG A 17 -5.79 7.01 -18.16
CA ARG A 17 -5.04 6.43 -17.06
C ARG A 17 -4.16 7.45 -16.33
N ILE A 18 -3.51 8.36 -17.06
CA ILE A 18 -2.78 9.50 -16.47
C ILE A 18 -3.74 10.37 -15.65
N TYR A 19 -4.95 10.60 -16.16
CA TYR A 19 -5.99 11.32 -15.43
C TYR A 19 -6.38 10.60 -14.14
N ILE A 20 -6.63 9.28 -14.18
CA ILE A 20 -6.91 8.46 -12.99
C ILE A 20 -5.79 8.60 -11.96
N GLU A 21 -4.53 8.47 -12.34
CA GLU A 21 -3.38 8.60 -11.44
C GLU A 21 -3.32 9.98 -10.74
N ASN A 22 -3.52 11.05 -11.51
CA ASN A 22 -3.48 12.42 -10.99
C ASN A 22 -4.63 12.68 -10.01
N GLU A 23 -5.85 12.28 -10.36
CA GLU A 23 -7.01 12.49 -9.50
C GLU A 23 -6.97 11.64 -8.22
N LEU A 24 -6.45 10.42 -8.29
CA LEU A 24 -6.19 9.62 -7.09
C LEU A 24 -5.15 10.28 -6.19
N SER A 25 -4.13 10.92 -6.76
CA SER A 25 -3.12 11.67 -5.99
C SER A 25 -3.71 12.89 -5.29
N LYS A 26 -4.79 13.46 -5.82
CA LYS A 26 -5.58 14.54 -5.18
C LYS A 26 -6.62 14.02 -4.18
N GLY A 27 -6.81 12.71 -4.07
CA GLY A 27 -7.79 12.09 -3.18
C GLY A 27 -9.22 12.03 -3.74
N ALA A 28 -9.39 12.15 -5.06
CA ALA A 28 -10.69 12.02 -5.70
C ALA A 28 -11.29 10.61 -5.54
N THR A 29 -12.61 10.52 -5.49
CA THR A 29 -13.29 9.22 -5.38
C THR A 29 -13.40 8.54 -6.74
N PHE A 30 -13.53 7.20 -6.75
CA PHE A 30 -13.80 6.48 -8.01
C PHE A 30 -15.07 6.95 -8.71
N LYS A 31 -16.06 7.45 -7.95
CA LYS A 31 -17.31 7.97 -8.52
C LYS A 31 -17.05 9.23 -9.34
N ASP A 32 -16.24 10.15 -8.83
CA ASP A 32 -15.96 11.43 -9.48
C ASP A 32 -15.09 11.22 -10.72
N ILE A 33 -14.05 10.39 -10.59
CA ILE A 33 -13.18 10.01 -11.71
C ILE A 33 -13.98 9.32 -12.81
N ALA A 34 -14.88 8.40 -12.45
CA ALA A 34 -15.71 7.67 -13.39
C ALA A 34 -16.72 8.59 -14.10
N ALA A 35 -17.29 9.56 -13.38
CA ALA A 35 -18.19 10.56 -13.95
C ALA A 35 -17.49 11.41 -15.02
N PHE A 36 -16.26 11.85 -14.76
CA PHE A 36 -15.48 12.63 -15.72
C PHE A 36 -15.13 11.82 -16.99
N LEU A 37 -14.74 10.56 -16.83
CA LEU A 37 -14.35 9.70 -17.95
C LEU A 37 -15.54 9.04 -18.68
N CYS A 38 -16.77 9.28 -18.22
CA CYS A 38 -17.98 8.58 -18.66
C CYS A 38 -17.82 7.05 -18.62
N LYS A 39 -17.28 6.54 -17.50
CA LYS A 39 -17.07 5.11 -17.22
C LYS A 39 -17.87 4.67 -16.00
N ASP A 40 -17.96 3.36 -15.82
CA ASP A 40 -18.48 2.81 -14.57
C ASP A 40 -17.39 2.86 -13.47
N PRO A 41 -17.71 3.19 -12.21
CA PRO A 41 -16.75 3.19 -11.11
C PRO A 41 -16.03 1.84 -10.93
N THR A 42 -16.66 0.72 -11.30
CA THR A 42 -16.01 -0.60 -11.29
C THR A 42 -14.93 -0.71 -12.36
N THR A 43 -15.05 -0.02 -13.49
CA THR A 43 -13.99 0.06 -14.52
C THR A 43 -12.76 0.74 -13.94
N ILE A 44 -12.94 1.86 -13.24
CA ILE A 44 -11.84 2.56 -12.56
C ILE A 44 -11.23 1.66 -11.48
N SER A 45 -12.06 1.01 -10.65
CA SER A 45 -11.56 0.09 -9.63
C SER A 45 -10.77 -1.08 -10.20
N LYS A 46 -11.16 -1.63 -11.36
CA LYS A 46 -10.45 -2.74 -12.02
C LYS A 46 -9.12 -2.27 -12.58
N GLU A 47 -9.07 -1.11 -13.22
CA GLU A 47 -7.83 -0.52 -13.72
C GLU A 47 -6.86 -0.27 -12.57
N VAL A 48 -7.34 0.34 -11.48
CA VAL A 48 -6.55 0.63 -10.28
C VAL A 48 -5.95 -0.63 -9.69
N LYS A 49 -6.74 -1.69 -9.52
CA LYS A 49 -6.24 -2.98 -9.01
C LYS A 49 -5.24 -3.64 -9.94
N SER A 50 -5.47 -3.58 -11.26
CA SER A 50 -4.61 -4.20 -12.29
C SER A 50 -3.26 -3.49 -12.45
N ARG A 51 -3.24 -2.17 -12.28
CA ARG A 51 -2.03 -1.33 -12.44
C ARG A 51 -1.39 -0.92 -11.12
N CYS A 52 -1.92 -1.38 -9.99
CA CYS A 52 -1.33 -1.15 -8.69
C CYS A 52 0.02 -1.86 -8.60
N LEU A 53 1.08 -1.09 -8.41
CA LEU A 53 2.40 -1.59 -8.07
C LEU A 53 2.52 -1.62 -6.54
N SER A 54 3.17 -2.65 -6.01
CA SER A 54 3.59 -2.67 -4.61
C SER A 54 5.06 -2.31 -4.54
N ASP A 55 5.38 -1.19 -3.90
CA ASP A 55 6.77 -0.86 -3.63
C ASP A 55 7.27 -1.72 -2.49
N TRP A 56 8.31 -2.52 -2.76
CA TRP A 56 9.10 -3.21 -1.74
C TRP A 56 10.00 -2.23 -0.96
N TYR A 57 9.88 -0.92 -1.19
CA TYR A 57 10.86 0.06 -0.74
C TYR A 57 10.76 0.35 0.77
N HIS A 58 11.70 -0.22 1.52
CA HIS A 58 11.82 -0.08 2.98
C HIS A 58 12.75 1.09 3.32
N LYS A 59 12.20 2.30 3.49
CA LYS A 59 12.88 3.42 4.18
C LYS A 59 12.38 3.53 5.62
N GLY A 60 12.38 2.40 6.34
CA GLY A 60 12.22 2.42 7.79
C GLY A 60 13.45 3.06 8.43
N THR A 61 13.23 3.83 9.49
CA THR A 61 14.26 4.46 10.34
C THR A 61 15.30 3.45 10.86
N PHE A 62 16.52 3.93 11.10
CA PHE A 62 17.81 3.25 11.32
C PHE A 62 17.88 2.02 12.25
N TYR A 63 16.84 1.70 13.04
CA TYR A 63 16.80 0.48 13.87
C TYR A 63 15.58 -0.38 13.49
N ASN A 64 15.82 -1.63 13.10
CA ASN A 64 14.79 -2.64 12.83
C ASN A 64 13.83 -2.32 11.66
N ALA A 65 14.31 -1.61 10.63
CA ALA A 65 13.59 -1.38 9.37
C ALA A 65 13.08 -2.67 8.70
N LYS A 66 13.64 -3.83 9.08
CA LYS A 66 13.27 -5.15 8.59
C LYS A 66 12.23 -5.86 9.45
N ASN A 67 11.83 -5.35 10.61
CA ASN A 67 10.81 -5.96 11.47
C ASN A 67 9.43 -5.40 11.08
N PHE A 68 8.54 -6.24 10.54
CA PHE A 68 7.20 -5.84 10.10
C PHE A 68 6.12 -6.24 11.09
N CYS A 69 6.47 -6.58 12.32
CA CYS A 69 5.48 -6.93 13.33
C CYS A 69 4.73 -5.69 13.82
N ILE A 70 3.40 -5.77 14.00
CA ILE A 70 2.62 -4.67 14.63
C ILE A 70 3.14 -4.34 16.04
N HIS A 71 3.75 -5.30 16.72
CA HIS A 71 4.28 -5.15 18.07
C HIS A 71 5.75 -4.68 18.11
N ARG A 72 6.36 -4.34 16.97
CA ARG A 72 7.80 -4.04 16.87
C ARG A 72 8.28 -2.86 17.72
N TYR A 73 7.39 -1.99 18.19
CA TYR A 73 7.74 -0.85 19.03
C TYR A 73 7.63 -1.13 20.54
N HIS A 74 6.83 -2.11 20.95
CA HIS A 74 6.47 -2.28 22.38
C HIS A 74 6.63 -3.71 22.90
N CYS A 75 6.95 -4.69 22.04
CA CYS A 75 7.10 -6.07 22.46
C CYS A 75 8.25 -6.24 23.47
N LYS A 76 7.96 -6.85 24.62
CA LYS A 76 8.97 -7.11 25.66
C LYS A 76 9.54 -8.53 25.62
N LYS A 77 8.97 -9.41 24.78
CA LYS A 77 9.41 -10.81 24.64
C LYS A 77 10.86 -10.86 24.17
N THR A 78 11.64 -11.75 24.76
CA THR A 78 12.97 -12.15 24.28
C THR A 78 12.87 -13.54 23.65
N ASN A 79 13.96 -14.02 23.06
CA ASN A 79 14.03 -15.34 22.42
C ASN A 79 12.96 -15.61 21.33
N ALA A 80 12.52 -14.56 20.62
CA ALA A 80 11.55 -14.69 19.53
C ALA A 80 12.04 -15.60 18.38
N CYS A 81 13.36 -15.77 18.24
CA CYS A 81 13.95 -16.66 17.24
C CYS A 81 13.94 -18.15 17.61
N GLY A 82 13.50 -18.52 18.83
CA GLY A 82 13.32 -19.91 19.23
C GLY A 82 14.61 -20.74 19.22
N LYS A 83 15.77 -20.10 19.43
CA LYS A 83 17.07 -20.80 19.49
C LYS A 83 17.12 -21.69 20.74
N ILE A 84 17.82 -22.82 20.62
CA ILE A 84 18.06 -23.77 21.73
C ILE A 84 18.76 -23.05 22.90
N MET A 85 19.78 -22.26 22.58
CA MET A 85 20.36 -21.31 23.54
C MET A 85 19.49 -20.06 23.59
N LEU A 86 19.02 -19.70 24.79
CA LEU A 86 18.12 -18.57 25.01
C LEU A 86 18.72 -17.27 24.46
N CYS A 87 18.07 -16.72 23.45
CA CYS A 87 18.47 -15.46 22.85
C CYS A 87 17.95 -14.27 23.68
N GLY A 88 18.85 -13.49 24.29
CA GLY A 88 18.52 -12.30 25.08
C GLY A 88 18.04 -11.09 24.26
N ILE A 89 18.06 -11.18 22.92
CA ILE A 89 17.61 -10.10 22.05
C ILE A 89 16.08 -9.96 22.16
N LYS A 90 15.62 -8.73 22.43
CA LYS A 90 14.20 -8.39 22.42
C LYS A 90 13.62 -8.62 21.03
N CYS A 91 12.38 -9.12 20.97
CA CYS A 91 11.63 -9.36 19.74
C CYS A 91 11.58 -8.12 18.84
N THR A 92 11.49 -6.93 19.43
CA THR A 92 11.54 -5.64 18.72
C THR A 92 12.80 -5.48 17.86
N SER A 93 13.94 -6.00 18.34
CA SER A 93 15.25 -5.95 17.66
C SER A 93 15.72 -7.28 17.09
N CYS A 94 14.87 -8.30 17.06
CA CYS A 94 15.24 -9.60 16.54
C CYS A 94 15.27 -9.56 14.99
N PRO A 95 16.42 -9.84 14.35
CA PRO A 95 16.56 -9.74 12.89
C PRO A 95 15.72 -10.78 12.14
N THR A 96 15.38 -11.89 12.79
CA THR A 96 14.59 -12.99 12.22
C THR A 96 13.14 -12.98 12.70
N CYS A 97 12.68 -11.95 13.43
CA CYS A 97 11.34 -11.87 14.02
C CYS A 97 10.25 -12.27 13.02
N ASN A 98 10.25 -11.69 11.82
CA ASN A 98 9.24 -11.92 10.80
C ASN A 98 9.08 -13.39 10.35
N GLN A 99 10.14 -14.19 10.50
CA GLN A 99 10.17 -15.58 10.04
C GLN A 99 9.99 -16.57 11.20
N THR A 100 10.43 -16.19 12.40
CA THR A 100 10.65 -17.15 13.51
C THR A 100 9.77 -16.90 14.72
N CYS A 101 9.26 -15.67 14.90
CA CYS A 101 8.40 -15.34 16.03
C CYS A 101 7.01 -15.97 15.83
N LYS A 102 6.56 -16.77 16.81
CA LYS A 102 5.24 -17.41 16.79
C LYS A 102 4.08 -16.42 16.89
N ASP A 103 4.31 -15.31 17.58
CA ASP A 103 3.35 -14.21 17.74
C ASP A 103 3.55 -13.11 16.69
N PHE A 104 4.21 -13.44 15.57
CA PHE A 104 4.41 -12.47 14.51
C PHE A 104 3.08 -12.13 13.83
N GLU A 105 2.70 -10.86 13.91
CA GLU A 105 1.58 -10.33 13.15
C GLU A 105 2.08 -9.19 12.25
N LYS A 106 1.99 -9.41 10.93
CA LYS A 106 2.49 -8.46 9.93
C LYS A 106 1.63 -7.19 9.92
N GLU A 107 2.26 -6.04 10.14
CA GLU A 107 1.66 -4.73 10.02
C GLU A 107 1.16 -4.48 8.59
N ARG A 108 -0.08 -4.00 8.49
CA ARG A 108 -0.78 -3.69 7.23
C ARG A 108 -1.52 -2.36 7.39
N CYS A 109 -1.64 -1.62 6.30
CA CYS A 109 -2.36 -0.35 6.28
C CYS A 109 -3.85 -0.58 6.03
N CYS A 110 -4.70 -0.26 7.00
CA CYS A 110 -6.16 -0.43 6.89
C CYS A 110 -6.80 0.45 5.79
N ARG A 111 -6.11 1.50 5.32
CA ARG A 111 -6.56 2.30 4.17
C ARG A 111 -6.58 1.50 2.88
N LEU A 112 -5.74 0.46 2.77
CA LEU A 112 -5.70 -0.40 1.60
C LEU A 112 -6.89 -1.38 1.54
N ASP A 113 -7.64 -1.54 2.63
CA ASP A 113 -8.85 -2.37 2.67
C ASP A 113 -10.06 -1.66 2.04
N LYS A 114 -9.97 -0.33 1.82
CA LYS A 114 -11.04 0.50 1.27
C LYS A 114 -10.60 1.16 -0.02
N ALA A 115 -11.55 1.46 -0.91
CA ALA A 115 -11.27 2.26 -2.10
C ALA A 115 -10.62 3.60 -1.70
N PRO A 116 -9.55 4.05 -2.39
CA PRO A 116 -9.09 3.56 -3.70
C PRO A 116 -8.06 2.41 -3.66
N TYR A 117 -7.84 1.75 -2.52
CA TYR A 117 -6.91 0.62 -2.36
C TYR A 117 -5.43 0.93 -2.66
N VAL A 118 -5.09 2.22 -2.76
CA VAL A 118 -3.76 2.73 -3.08
C VAL A 118 -3.39 3.85 -2.11
N CYS A 119 -2.09 4.13 -2.04
CA CYS A 119 -1.46 5.18 -1.25
C CYS A 119 -1.37 6.50 -2.00
N ASN A 120 -1.77 6.57 -3.29
CA ASN A 120 -1.97 7.84 -3.98
C ASN A 120 -2.91 8.72 -3.13
N GLY A 121 -2.48 9.93 -2.78
CA GLY A 121 -3.24 10.84 -1.91
C GLY A 121 -3.26 10.45 -0.42
N CYS A 122 -2.35 9.59 0.05
CA CYS A 122 -2.20 9.34 1.48
C CYS A 122 -1.75 10.63 2.20
N PRO A 123 -2.41 11.04 3.30
CA PRO A 123 -2.01 12.24 4.05
C PRO A 123 -0.64 12.09 4.71
N MET A 124 -0.23 10.85 4.99
CA MET A 124 1.09 10.53 5.51
C MET A 124 2.12 10.56 4.38
N LYS A 125 3.21 11.31 4.56
CA LYS A 125 4.32 11.31 3.61
C LYS A 125 4.94 9.92 3.51
N ILE A 126 5.32 9.52 2.29
CA ILE A 126 5.85 8.18 1.99
C ILE A 126 7.07 7.84 2.86
N ASN A 127 7.97 8.80 3.08
CA ASN A 127 9.18 8.61 3.90
C ASN A 127 8.89 8.44 5.41
N HIS A 128 7.68 8.74 5.87
CA HIS A 128 7.25 8.48 7.25
C HIS A 128 6.44 7.18 7.34
N CYS A 129 5.93 6.66 6.22
CA CYS A 129 5.20 5.40 6.17
C CYS A 129 6.18 4.23 6.34
N THR A 130 5.96 3.43 7.38
CA THR A 130 6.79 2.26 7.71
C THR A 130 6.30 0.97 7.04
N ILE A 131 5.18 1.05 6.32
CA ILE A 131 4.52 -0.05 5.62
C ILE A 131 4.80 0.10 4.12
N ALA A 132 5.00 -1.03 3.44
CA ALA A 132 5.13 -1.08 1.99
C ALA A 132 3.95 -0.36 1.30
N GLY A 133 4.28 0.61 0.45
CA GLY A 133 3.31 1.40 -0.29
C GLY A 133 2.69 0.61 -1.43
N ARG A 134 1.46 0.98 -1.79
CA ARG A 134 0.78 0.52 -3.01
C ARG A 134 0.40 1.73 -3.83
N SER A 135 0.87 1.88 -5.04
CA SER A 135 0.57 3.05 -5.85
C SER A 135 0.41 2.68 -7.31
N ILE A 136 -0.35 3.49 -8.03
CA ILE A 136 -0.31 3.50 -9.48
C ILE A 136 0.64 4.62 -9.87
N SER A 137 1.61 4.29 -10.71
CA SER A 137 2.51 5.26 -11.32
C SER A 137 2.75 4.85 -12.77
N LEU A 138 2.18 5.61 -13.69
CA LEU A 138 2.39 5.47 -15.12
C LEU A 138 3.45 6.46 -15.61
N VAL A 139 3.72 7.51 -14.84
CA VAL A 139 4.67 8.59 -15.19
C VAL A 139 6.09 8.34 -14.68
N HIS A 140 6.32 7.49 -13.66
CA HIS A 140 7.63 7.37 -13.00
C HIS A 140 8.32 6.00 -13.10
N LYS A 141 8.21 5.28 -14.23
CA LYS A 141 9.11 4.15 -14.50
C LYS A 141 10.55 4.54 -14.89
N THR A 142 10.91 5.82 -14.73
CA THR A 142 12.30 6.32 -14.84
C THR A 142 12.70 7.02 -13.55
N ARG A 143 12.92 6.27 -12.47
CA ARG A 143 13.95 6.59 -11.48
C ARG A 143 14.19 5.43 -10.52
N MET A 144 15.46 5.01 -10.53
CA MET A 144 16.16 4.00 -9.72
C MET A 144 16.02 2.56 -10.21
#